data_AF-A0AAW6ECZ0-F1
#
_entry.id   AF-A0AAW6ECZ0-F1
#
_cell.length_a   1.000
_cell.length_b   1.000
_cell.length_c   1.000
_cell.angle_alpha   90.00
_cell.angle_beta   90.00
_cell.angle_gamma   90.00
#
_symmetry.space_group_name_H-M   'P 1'
#
loop_
_entity.id
_entity.type
_entity.pdbx_description
1 polymer ?
#
loop_
_entity_poly.entity_id
_entity_poly.type
_entity_poly.pdbx_seq_one_letter_code
_entity_poly.pdbx_strand_id
1 'polypeptide(L)'
;MPKQIKKEQIKKSELIYRKWSVAGLAAAAVFMGCMAGLMSMIVKTEGAKVPTIVLFAAFIIYTAVSVVCAVLGVKSYVKDDCGVCLFQGIVHIYSVIACVMNVRMAFIILFSALGSQSGVDTLIGSQSQNEFIQSQYASWICLAIATLFSVILGILAVVWLVKNKKN
;
A
#
# COMPACT_ATOMS: atom_id res chain seq x y z
N MET A 1 -10.23 -17.83 44.55
CA MET A 1 -11.08 -17.12 43.56
C MET A 1 -10.24 -16.86 42.31
N PRO A 2 -10.62 -17.34 41.11
CA PRO A 2 -9.93 -16.97 39.89
C PRO A 2 -10.12 -15.46 39.68
N LYS A 3 -9.02 -14.70 39.61
CA LYS A 3 -9.05 -13.27 39.26
C LYS A 3 -9.64 -13.17 37.85
N GLN A 4 -10.89 -12.76 37.73
CA GLN A 4 -11.46 -12.35 36.46
C GLN A 4 -10.67 -11.14 35.99
N ILE A 5 -9.73 -11.35 35.06
CA ILE A 5 -9.06 -10.27 34.35
C ILE A 5 -10.18 -9.52 33.63
N LYS A 6 -10.55 -8.33 34.12
CA LYS A 6 -11.47 -7.44 33.41
C LYS A 6 -10.91 -7.30 32.00
N LYS A 7 -11.65 -7.76 30.99
CA LYS A 7 -11.30 -7.51 29.58
C LYS A 7 -11.08 -6.02 29.44
N GLU A 8 -9.85 -5.63 29.13
CA GLU A 8 -9.49 -4.23 28.95
C GLU A 8 -10.44 -3.62 27.92
N GLN A 9 -11.05 -2.48 28.26
CA GLN A 9 -12.00 -1.85 27.37
C GLN A 9 -11.24 -1.39 26.12
N ILE A 10 -11.65 -1.92 24.97
CA ILE A 10 -11.04 -1.60 23.67
C ILE A 10 -10.94 -0.08 23.51
N LYS A 11 -9.72 0.41 23.34
CA LYS A 11 -9.45 1.83 23.16
C LYS A 11 -9.94 2.29 21.78
N LYS A 12 -10.55 3.47 21.73
CA LYS A 12 -11.20 3.98 20.51
C LYS A 12 -10.19 4.20 19.37
N SER A 13 -8.95 4.61 19.68
CA SER A 13 -7.94 4.82 18.63
C SER A 13 -7.50 3.50 18.00
N GLU A 14 -7.29 2.45 18.80
CA GLU A 14 -6.95 1.12 18.29
C GLU A 14 -8.07 0.60 17.40
N LEU A 15 -9.34 0.75 17.79
CA LEU A 15 -10.47 0.34 16.95
C LEU A 15 -10.48 1.06 15.59
N ILE A 16 -10.22 2.38 15.58
CA ILE A 16 -10.14 3.17 14.35
C ILE A 16 -8.97 2.69 13.49
N TYR A 17 -7.79 2.49 14.10
CA TYR A 17 -6.62 1.97 13.42
C TYR A 17 -6.91 0.61 12.76
N ARG A 18 -7.54 -0.31 13.49
CA ARG A 18 -7.87 -1.65 12.98
C ARG A 18 -8.79 -1.60 11.77
N LYS A 19 -9.82 -0.73 11.79
CA LYS A 19 -10.71 -0.53 10.63
C LYS A 19 -9.94 -0.01 9.41
N TRP A 20 -9.02 0.94 9.60
CA TRP A 20 -8.18 1.44 8.53
C TRP A 20 -7.17 0.40 8.04
N SER A 21 -6.66 -0.45 8.91
CA SER A 21 -5.81 -1.59 8.52
C SER A 21 -6.59 -2.61 7.67
N VAL A 22 -7.90 -2.80 7.89
CA VAL A 22 -8.76 -3.59 6.99
C VAL A 22 -8.97 -2.87 5.65
N ALA A 23 -9.13 -1.55 5.63
CA ALA A 23 -9.13 -0.80 4.37
C ALA A 23 -7.78 -0.94 3.62
N GLY A 24 -6.67 -0.96 4.37
CA GLY A 24 -5.33 -1.24 3.86
C GLY A 24 -5.20 -2.62 3.24
N LEU A 25 -5.79 -3.64 3.85
CA LEU A 25 -5.90 -4.98 3.27
C LEU A 25 -6.56 -4.95 1.89
N ALA A 26 -7.74 -4.34 1.81
CA ALA A 26 -8.51 -4.27 0.59
C ALA A 26 -7.75 -3.51 -0.52
N ALA A 27 -7.17 -2.37 -0.18
CA ALA A 27 -6.36 -1.58 -1.12
C ALA A 27 -5.11 -2.36 -1.60
N ALA A 28 -4.40 -3.04 -0.70
CA ALA A 28 -3.23 -3.85 -1.04
C ALA A 28 -3.61 -5.04 -1.93
N ALA A 29 -4.71 -5.73 -1.64
CA ALA A 29 -5.20 -6.84 -2.44
C ALA A 29 -5.63 -6.40 -3.84
N VAL A 30 -6.36 -5.28 -3.95
CA VAL A 30 -6.73 -4.67 -5.24
C VAL A 30 -5.48 -4.30 -6.02
N PHE A 31 -4.52 -3.59 -5.39
CA PHE A 31 -3.30 -3.18 -6.07
C PHE A 31 -2.48 -4.38 -6.56
N MET A 32 -2.31 -5.41 -5.72
CA MET A 32 -1.63 -6.64 -6.10
C MET A 32 -2.36 -7.39 -7.23
N GLY A 33 -3.69 -7.45 -7.18
CA GLY A 33 -4.51 -8.03 -8.24
C GLY A 33 -4.38 -7.26 -9.56
N CYS A 34 -4.38 -5.93 -9.51
CA CYS A 34 -4.13 -5.09 -10.68
C CYS A 34 -2.72 -5.30 -11.25
N MET A 35 -1.69 -5.38 -10.41
CA MET A 35 -0.31 -5.66 -10.84
C MET A 35 -0.22 -7.03 -11.52
N ALA A 36 -0.81 -8.07 -10.93
CA ALA A 36 -0.77 -9.43 -11.49
C ALA A 36 -1.60 -9.56 -12.77
N GLY A 37 -2.80 -8.97 -12.82
CA GLY A 37 -3.74 -9.13 -13.93
C GLY A 37 -3.51 -8.17 -15.10
N LEU A 38 -3.17 -6.90 -14.82
CA LEU A 38 -3.13 -5.85 -15.83
C LEU A 38 -1.74 -5.63 -16.42
N MET A 39 -0.64 -5.95 -15.71
CA MET A 39 0.71 -5.71 -16.24
C MET A 39 0.96 -6.48 -17.54
N SER A 40 0.46 -7.72 -17.65
CA SER A 40 0.60 -8.48 -18.89
C SER A 40 -0.09 -7.82 -20.07
N MET A 41 -1.25 -7.17 -19.85
CA MET A 41 -1.97 -6.41 -20.88
C MET A 41 -1.26 -5.10 -21.20
N ILE A 42 -0.77 -4.39 -20.19
CA ILE A 42 -0.04 -3.12 -20.35
C ILE A 42 1.24 -3.33 -21.18
N VAL A 43 1.96 -4.44 -20.94
CA VAL A 43 3.21 -4.74 -21.65
C VAL A 43 2.96 -5.26 -23.06
N LYS A 44 1.89 -6.03 -23.29
CA LYS A 44 1.61 -6.66 -24.59
C LYS A 44 0.79 -5.79 -25.54
N THR A 45 0.07 -4.79 -25.04
CA THR A 45 -0.82 -3.94 -25.83
C THR A 45 -0.28 -2.52 -25.84
N GLU A 46 0.20 -2.08 -27.01
CA GLU A 46 0.57 -0.68 -27.22
C GLU A 46 -0.65 0.23 -26.95
N GLY A 47 -0.47 1.24 -26.10
CA GLY A 47 -1.53 2.19 -25.78
C GLY A 47 -2.67 1.62 -24.92
N ALA A 48 -2.39 0.66 -24.03
CA ALA A 48 -3.35 0.11 -23.04
C ALA A 48 -3.81 1.14 -21.99
N LYS A 49 -4.51 2.20 -22.42
CA LYS A 49 -4.93 3.35 -21.61
C LYS A 49 -5.72 2.95 -20.38
N VAL A 50 -6.79 2.17 -20.57
CA VAL A 50 -7.71 1.81 -19.48
C VAL A 50 -7.00 0.94 -18.42
N PRO A 51 -6.33 -0.18 -18.76
CA PRO A 51 -5.56 -0.95 -17.78
C PRO A 51 -4.52 -0.12 -17.01
N THR A 52 -3.81 0.77 -17.70
CA THR A 52 -2.81 1.65 -17.08
C THR A 52 -3.43 2.64 -16.11
N ILE A 53 -4.54 3.30 -16.48
CA ILE A 53 -5.24 4.25 -15.60
C ILE A 53 -5.75 3.52 -14.35
N VAL A 54 -6.32 2.32 -14.52
CA VAL A 54 -6.80 1.50 -13.40
C VAL A 54 -5.65 1.13 -12.47
N LEU A 55 -4.52 0.68 -13.01
CA LEU A 55 -3.34 0.34 -12.21
C LEU A 55 -2.80 1.56 -11.45
N PHE A 56 -2.71 2.72 -12.13
CA PHE A 56 -2.26 3.96 -11.51
C PHE A 56 -3.21 4.43 -10.40
N ALA A 57 -4.53 4.34 -10.61
CA ALA A 57 -5.52 4.67 -9.58
C ALA A 57 -5.38 3.74 -8.36
N ALA A 58 -5.19 2.43 -8.57
CA ALA A 58 -4.96 1.47 -7.49
C ALA A 58 -3.68 1.80 -6.70
N PHE A 59 -2.60 2.19 -7.39
CA PHE A 59 -1.36 2.64 -6.76
C PHE A 59 -1.58 3.89 -5.86
N ILE A 60 -2.30 4.90 -6.35
CA ILE A 60 -2.60 6.11 -5.57
C ILE A 60 -3.46 5.79 -4.35
N ILE A 61 -4.50 4.96 -4.51
CA ILE A 61 -5.36 4.53 -3.39
C ILE A 61 -4.54 3.77 -2.34
N TYR A 62 -3.72 2.80 -2.76
CA TYR A 62 -2.87 2.04 -1.85
C TYR A 62 -1.88 2.95 -1.10
N THR A 63 -1.28 3.91 -1.80
CA THR A 63 -0.37 4.90 -1.20
C THR A 63 -1.11 5.74 -0.14
N ALA A 64 -2.27 6.29 -0.49
CA ALA A 64 -3.05 7.13 0.42
C ALA A 64 -3.49 6.38 1.68
N VAL A 65 -3.99 5.15 1.52
CA VAL A 65 -4.39 4.31 2.66
C VAL A 65 -3.18 3.95 3.53
N SER A 66 -2.02 3.65 2.93
CA SER A 66 -0.78 3.40 3.67
C SER A 66 -0.34 4.61 4.50
N VAL A 67 -0.45 5.83 3.96
CA VAL A 67 -0.19 7.07 4.72
C VAL A 67 -1.16 7.19 5.91
N VAL A 68 -2.46 6.94 5.70
CA VAL A 68 -3.45 7.02 6.78
C VAL A 68 -3.15 5.99 7.87
N CYS A 69 -2.84 4.74 7.51
CA CYS A 69 -2.46 3.72 8.47
C CYS A 69 -1.18 4.10 9.24
N ALA A 70 -0.14 4.61 8.57
CA ALA A 70 1.07 5.08 9.23
C ALA A 70 0.78 6.16 10.29
N VAL A 71 0.00 7.19 9.92
CA VAL A 71 -0.37 8.28 10.83
C VAL A 71 -1.22 7.78 11.99
N LEU A 72 -2.20 6.93 11.75
CA LEU A 72 -3.06 6.38 12.79
C LEU A 72 -2.33 5.43 13.73
N GLY A 73 -1.31 4.71 13.24
CA GLY A 73 -0.47 3.84 14.05
C GLY A 73 0.29 4.64 15.09
N VAL A 74 0.96 5.72 14.66
CA VAL A 74 1.66 6.66 15.54
C VAL A 74 0.69 7.35 16.49
N LYS A 75 -0.47 7.83 16.00
CA LYS A 75 -1.48 8.47 16.86
C LYS A 75 -2.03 7.53 17.93
N SER A 76 -2.23 6.26 17.61
CA SER A 76 -2.72 5.26 18.57
C SER A 76 -1.67 4.94 19.64
N TYR A 77 -0.39 5.01 19.29
CA TYR A 77 0.68 4.90 20.27
C TYR A 77 0.73 6.11 21.20
N VAL A 78 0.77 7.32 20.64
CA VAL A 78 0.85 8.56 21.42
C VAL A 78 -0.33 8.72 22.38
N LYS A 79 -1.54 8.32 21.96
CA LYS A 79 -2.75 8.49 22.75
C LYS A 79 -2.97 7.37 23.76
N ASP A 80 -2.75 6.14 23.34
CA ASP A 80 -3.29 4.94 23.99
C ASP A 80 -2.20 3.90 24.30
N ASP A 81 -0.91 4.24 24.11
CA ASP A 81 0.28 3.38 24.29
C ASP A 81 0.18 2.04 23.54
N CYS A 82 -0.52 2.05 22.39
CA CYS A 82 -0.71 0.86 21.57
C CYS A 82 0.58 0.53 20.79
N GLY A 83 1.52 -0.17 21.42
CA GLY A 83 2.77 -0.60 20.78
C GLY A 83 2.58 -1.46 19.52
N VAL A 84 1.51 -2.29 19.50
CA VAL A 84 1.15 -3.07 18.30
C VAL A 84 0.74 -2.16 17.14
N CYS A 85 -0.05 -1.12 17.42
CA CYS A 85 -0.45 -0.14 16.41
C CYS A 85 0.75 0.65 15.89
N LEU A 86 1.73 0.97 16.75
CA LEU A 86 2.98 1.63 16.35
C LEU A 86 3.76 0.76 15.37
N PHE A 87 4.03 -0.50 15.74
CA PHE A 87 4.78 -1.43 14.90
C PHE A 87 4.13 -1.58 13.52
N GLN A 88 2.81 -1.77 13.49
CA GLN A 88 2.08 -1.88 12.23
C GLN A 88 2.09 -0.56 11.44
N GLY A 89 2.05 0.59 12.12
CA GLY A 89 2.26 1.90 11.51
C GLY A 89 3.63 2.05 10.85
N ILE A 90 4.71 1.56 11.48
CA ILE A 90 6.07 1.56 10.92
C ILE A 90 6.15 0.74 9.63
N VAL A 91 5.49 -0.41 9.57
CA VAL A 91 5.41 -1.21 8.34
C VAL A 91 4.66 -0.46 7.22
N HIS A 92 3.63 0.32 7.56
CA HIS A 92 2.97 1.19 6.59
C HIS A 92 3.84 2.38 6.18
N ILE A 93 4.72 2.92 7.04
CA ILE A 93 5.74 3.90 6.64
C ILE A 93 6.67 3.31 5.58
N TYR A 94 7.16 2.08 5.78
CA TYR A 94 7.94 1.37 4.76
C TYR A 94 7.16 1.24 3.44
N SER A 95 5.87 0.96 3.51
CA SER A 95 5.00 0.89 2.32
C SER A 95 4.89 2.22 1.59
N VAL A 96 4.80 3.34 2.31
CA VAL A 96 4.81 4.68 1.72
C VAL A 96 6.14 4.97 1.04
N ILE A 97 7.27 4.63 1.66
CA ILE A 97 8.61 4.79 1.07
C ILE A 97 8.71 3.98 -0.22
N ALA A 98 8.29 2.71 -0.19
CA ALA A 98 8.27 1.86 -1.38
C ALA A 98 7.40 2.47 -2.49
N CYS A 99 6.23 3.04 -2.15
CA CYS A 99 5.42 3.75 -3.14
C CYS A 99 6.16 4.96 -3.71
N VAL A 100 6.76 5.82 -2.88
CA VAL A 100 7.53 7.00 -3.32
C VAL A 100 8.66 6.62 -4.28
N MET A 101 9.40 5.55 -3.98
CA MET A 101 10.47 5.04 -4.86
C MET A 101 9.94 4.56 -6.22
N ASN A 102 8.65 4.23 -6.32
CA ASN A 102 8.00 3.76 -7.53
C ASN A 102 7.16 4.82 -8.25
N VAL A 103 7.00 6.02 -7.68
CA VAL A 103 6.19 7.11 -8.27
C VAL A 103 6.67 7.46 -9.68
N ARG A 104 8.00 7.55 -9.86
CA ARG A 104 8.61 7.86 -11.16
C ARG A 104 8.18 6.86 -12.25
N MET A 105 8.25 5.57 -11.95
CA MET A 105 7.83 4.51 -12.86
C MET A 105 6.31 4.53 -13.10
N ALA A 106 5.51 4.74 -12.05
CA ALA A 106 4.06 4.83 -12.16
C ALA A 106 3.64 5.95 -13.15
N PHE A 107 4.30 7.11 -13.10
CA PHE A 107 4.05 8.19 -14.05
C PHE A 107 4.57 7.91 -15.46
N ILE A 108 5.71 7.24 -15.61
CA ILE A 108 6.22 6.84 -16.93
C ILE A 108 5.24 5.91 -17.64
N ILE A 109 4.73 4.89 -16.94
CA ILE A 109 3.74 3.96 -17.48
C ILE A 109 2.46 4.73 -17.87
N LEU A 110 2.00 5.65 -17.00
CA LEU A 110 0.83 6.49 -17.27
C LEU A 110 1.01 7.37 -18.50
N PHE A 111 2.09 8.14 -18.59
CA PHE A 111 2.35 9.04 -19.71
C PHE A 111 2.57 8.29 -21.02
N SER A 112 3.26 7.15 -20.98
CA SER A 112 3.40 6.24 -22.12
C SER A 112 2.02 5.80 -22.64
N ALA A 113 1.14 5.34 -21.76
CA ALA A 113 -0.20 4.93 -22.16
C ALA A 113 -1.05 6.09 -22.69
N LEU A 114 -0.86 7.31 -22.16
CA LEU A 114 -1.54 8.52 -22.64
C LEU A 114 -0.94 9.08 -23.96
N GLY A 115 0.17 8.53 -24.44
CA GLY A 115 0.87 8.99 -25.66
C GLY A 115 1.71 10.25 -25.46
N SER A 116 2.04 10.59 -24.21
CA SER A 116 2.85 11.77 -23.86
C SER A 116 4.33 11.41 -23.83
N GLN A 117 4.97 11.37 -25.00
CA GLN A 117 6.38 11.02 -25.12
C GLN A 117 7.30 12.05 -24.43
N SER A 118 6.96 13.35 -24.49
CA SER A 118 7.71 14.40 -23.79
C SER A 118 7.70 14.22 -22.27
N GLY A 119 6.57 13.77 -21.70
CA GLY A 119 6.46 13.44 -20.27
C GLY A 119 7.28 12.21 -19.90
N VAL A 120 7.29 11.19 -20.76
CA VAL A 120 8.12 9.99 -20.61
C VAL A 120 9.60 10.36 -20.64
N ASP A 121 10.05 11.11 -21.65
CA ASP A 121 11.45 11.48 -21.83
C ASP A 121 11.95 12.38 -20.68
N THR A 122 11.13 13.32 -20.21
CA THR A 122 11.43 14.15 -19.03
C THR A 122 11.64 13.28 -17.79
N LEU A 123 10.80 12.26 -17.60
CA LEU A 123 10.87 11.39 -16.44
C LEU A 123 11.95 10.33 -16.58
N ILE A 124 12.30 9.83 -17.76
CA ILE A 124 13.40 8.87 -17.96
C ILE A 124 14.76 9.60 -17.89
N GLY A 125 14.81 10.85 -18.34
CA GLY A 125 16.03 11.63 -18.41
C GLY A 125 16.94 11.12 -19.52
N SER A 126 18.24 11.03 -19.25
CA SER A 126 19.25 10.62 -20.23
C SER A 126 19.40 9.09 -20.38
N GLN A 127 18.62 8.29 -19.65
CA GLN A 127 18.71 6.84 -19.67
C GLN A 127 17.89 6.26 -20.84
N SER A 128 18.29 5.10 -21.37
CA SER A 128 17.40 4.35 -22.25
C SER A 128 16.25 3.73 -21.45
N GLN A 129 15.11 3.41 -22.11
CA GLN A 129 14.00 2.72 -21.45
C GLN A 129 14.41 1.40 -20.80
N ASN A 130 15.32 0.65 -21.43
CA ASN A 130 15.81 -0.63 -20.89
C ASN A 130 16.67 -0.46 -19.63
N GLU A 131 17.61 0.50 -19.64
CA GLU A 131 18.43 0.82 -18.47
C GLU A 131 17.56 1.31 -17.32
N PHE A 132 16.55 2.12 -17.63
CA PHE A 132 15.59 2.57 -16.64
C PHE A 132 14.83 1.41 -16.01
N ILE A 133 14.24 0.50 -16.80
CA ILE A 133 13.50 -0.66 -16.26
C ILE A 133 14.40 -1.53 -15.37
N GLN A 134 15.64 -1.81 -15.79
CA GLN A 134 16.58 -2.57 -14.97
C GLN A 134 16.91 -1.86 -13.64
N SER A 135 17.09 -0.54 -13.67
CA SER A 135 17.35 0.25 -12.46
C SER A 135 16.19 0.20 -11.44
N GLN A 136 14.96 -0.05 -11.90
CA GLN A 136 13.77 -0.08 -11.06
C GLN A 136 13.49 -1.45 -10.41
N TYR A 137 14.22 -2.51 -10.78
CA TYR A 137 13.94 -3.87 -10.30
C TYR A 137 13.94 -3.99 -8.77
N ALA A 138 14.93 -3.40 -8.10
CA ALA A 138 14.99 -3.39 -6.64
C ALA A 138 13.78 -2.66 -6.01
N SER A 139 13.39 -1.54 -6.60
CA SER A 139 12.24 -0.74 -6.17
C SER A 139 10.92 -1.51 -6.31
N TRP A 140 10.77 -2.29 -7.38
CA TRP A 140 9.62 -3.16 -7.62
C TRP A 140 9.50 -4.28 -6.61
N ILE A 141 10.63 -4.93 -6.29
CA ILE A 141 10.66 -5.95 -5.24
C ILE A 141 10.28 -5.35 -3.89
N CYS A 142 10.81 -4.17 -3.54
CA CYS A 142 10.43 -3.48 -2.31
C CYS A 142 8.92 -3.20 -2.25
N LEU A 143 8.32 -2.75 -3.36
CA LEU A 143 6.88 -2.52 -3.44
C LEU A 143 6.06 -3.80 -3.28
N ALA A 144 6.48 -4.89 -3.93
CA ALA A 144 5.82 -6.19 -3.80
C ALA A 144 5.86 -6.69 -2.35
N ILE A 145 7.03 -6.64 -1.71
CA ILE A 145 7.22 -7.02 -0.31
C ILE A 145 6.39 -6.14 0.63
N ALA A 146 6.41 -4.82 0.45
CA ALA A 146 5.60 -3.89 1.23
C ALA A 146 4.10 -4.21 1.13
N THR A 147 3.62 -4.50 -0.08
CA THR A 147 2.21 -4.83 -0.34
C THR A 147 1.83 -6.14 0.32
N LEU A 148 2.70 -7.16 0.29
CA LEU A 148 2.50 -8.43 1.02
C LEU A 148 2.39 -8.22 2.53
N PHE A 149 3.27 -7.40 3.13
CA PHE A 149 3.17 -7.08 4.55
C PHE A 149 1.86 -6.37 4.90
N SER A 150 1.43 -5.41 4.08
CA SER A 150 0.13 -4.74 4.25
C SER A 150 -1.05 -5.72 4.26
N VAL A 151 -1.00 -6.77 3.41
CA VAL A 151 -1.99 -7.85 3.42
C VAL A 151 -1.96 -8.63 4.74
N ILE A 152 -0.78 -9.03 5.21
CA ILE A 152 -0.63 -9.79 6.47
C ILE A 152 -1.17 -8.97 7.65
N LEU A 153 -0.77 -7.70 7.76
CA LEU A 153 -1.22 -6.83 8.84
C LEU A 153 -2.72 -6.59 8.82
N GLY A 154 -3.29 -6.45 7.63
CA GLY A 154 -4.71 -6.34 7.42
C GLY A 154 -5.49 -7.57 7.89
N ILE A 155 -5.01 -8.78 7.58
CA ILE A 155 -5.61 -10.04 8.05
C ILE A 155 -5.55 -10.10 9.60
N LEU A 156 -4.42 -9.75 10.19
CA LEU A 156 -4.30 -9.69 11.66
C LEU A 156 -5.30 -8.70 12.28
N ALA A 157 -5.55 -7.56 11.63
CA ALA A 157 -6.56 -6.61 12.06
C ALA A 157 -7.99 -7.18 11.96
N VAL A 158 -8.32 -7.91 10.88
CA VAL A 158 -9.61 -8.61 10.75
C VAL A 158 -9.78 -9.63 11.89
N VAL A 159 -8.79 -10.50 12.11
CA VAL A 159 -8.84 -11.52 13.18
C VAL A 159 -9.02 -10.86 14.54
N TRP A 160 -8.30 -9.77 14.81
CA TRP A 160 -8.43 -9.02 16.04
C TRP A 160 -9.83 -8.43 16.20
N LEU A 161 -10.41 -7.83 15.14
CA LEU A 161 -11.76 -7.25 15.18
C LEU A 161 -12.83 -8.32 15.42
N VAL A 162 -12.71 -9.49 14.78
CA VAL A 162 -13.65 -10.61 14.97
C VAL A 162 -13.60 -11.13 16.40
N LYS A 163 -12.41 -11.33 16.96
CA LYS A 163 -12.23 -11.81 18.35
C LYS A 163 -12.73 -10.82 19.41
N ASN A 164 -12.67 -9.53 19.09
CA ASN A 164 -13.00 -8.44 20.02
C ASN A 164 -14.37 -7.80 19.75
N LYS A 165 -15.16 -8.35 18.82
CA LYS A 165 -16.55 -7.96 18.62
C LYS A 165 -17.32 -8.32 19.90
N LYS A 166 -17.77 -7.32 20.65
CA LYS A 166 -18.72 -7.53 21.74
C LYS A 166 -20.01 -8.07 21.13
N ASN A 167 -20.34 -9.34 21.40
CA ASN A 167 -21.73 -9.76 21.41
C ASN A 167 -22.40 -9.13 22.63
#